data_AF-A0A1H1RC98-F1
#
_entry.id   AF-A0A1H1RC98-F1
#
_cell.length_a   1.000
_cell.length_b   1.000
_cell.length_c   1.000
_cell.angle_alpha   90.00
_cell.angle_beta   90.00
_cell.angle_gamma   90.00
#
_symmetry.space_group_name_H-M   'P 1'
#
loop_
_entity.id
_entity.type
_entity.pdbx_description
1 polymer ?
#
loop_
_entity_poly.entity_id
_entity_poly.type
_entity_poly.pdbx_seq_one_letter_code
_entity_poly.pdbx_strand_id
1 'polypeptide(L)' 'MPQVPPQSPWRIPLVREIGIILLVKLAILLTIKAVWFTEPTVPENGSARVSERLLGTPQTAPASPASLNEEEPR' A
#
# COMPACT_ATOMS: atom_id res chain seq x y z
N MET A 1 44.82 17.55 25.14
CA MET A 1 43.80 16.61 25.66
C MET A 1 43.78 15.41 24.73
N PRO A 2 43.99 14.17 25.21
CA PRO A 2 43.93 12.99 24.35
C PRO A 2 42.49 12.77 23.87
N GLN A 3 42.30 12.75 22.55
CA GLN A 3 41.02 12.47 21.90
C GLN A 3 40.79 10.96 21.91
N VAL A 4 39.76 10.49 22.62
CA VAL A 4 39.34 9.09 22.56
C VAL A 4 38.57 8.91 21.26
N PRO A 5 39.02 8.05 20.32
CA PRO A 5 38.29 7.83 19.08
C PRO A 5 36.91 7.22 19.39
N PRO A 6 35.85 7.59 18.64
CA PRO A 6 34.52 7.05 18.86
C PRO A 6 34.56 5.53 18.67
N GLN A 7 34.22 4.78 19.73
CA GLN A 7 34.11 3.33 19.64
C GLN A 7 32.89 2.98 18.80
N SER A 8 33.12 2.34 17.66
CA SER A 8 32.04 1.84 16.82
C SER A 8 31.29 0.70 17.54
N PRO A 9 29.96 0.76 17.69
CA PRO A 9 29.19 -0.28 18.37
C PRO A 9 29.24 -1.63 17.64
N TRP A 10 29.67 -1.65 16.37
CA TRP A 10 29.87 -2.86 15.57
C TRP A 10 31.04 -3.75 16.02
N ARG A 11 31.92 -3.25 16.90
CA ARG A 11 33.01 -4.05 17.47
C ARG A 11 32.52 -5.03 18.53
N ILE A 12 31.32 -4.84 19.06
CA ILE A 12 30.73 -5.69 20.08
C ILE A 12 30.17 -6.94 19.36
N PRO A 13 30.61 -8.17 19.72
CA PRO A 13 30.14 -9.39 19.07
C PRO A 13 28.62 -9.54 19.14
N LEU A 14 28.02 -9.11 20.25
CA LEU A 14 26.58 -9.09 20.46
C LEU A 14 25.82 -8.24 19.42
N VAL A 15 26.33 -7.05 19.06
CA VAL A 15 25.69 -6.18 18.07
C VAL A 15 25.76 -6.81 16.67
N ARG A 16 26.85 -7.50 16.36
CA ARG A 16 27.01 -8.24 15.10
C ARG A 16 26.05 -9.43 15.04
N GLU A 17 25.90 -10.19 16.12
CA GLU A 17 24.98 -11.33 16.20
C GLU A 17 23.52 -10.87 16.06
N ILE A 18 23.12 -9.83 16.80
CA ILE A 18 21.79 -9.24 16.68
C ILE A 18 21.55 -8.72 15.25
N GLY A 19 22.55 -8.08 14.64
CA GLY A 19 22.47 -7.61 13.26
C GLY A 19 22.20 -8.74 12.27
N ILE A 20 22.85 -9.89 12.44
CA ILE A 20 22.62 -11.08 11.60
C ILE A 20 21.20 -11.62 11.81
N ILE A 21 20.73 -11.74 13.06
CA ILE A 21 19.37 -12.21 13.36
C ILE A 21 18.32 -11.28 12.73
N LEU A 22 18.52 -9.97 12.84
CA LEU A 22 17.64 -8.97 12.22
C LEU A 22 17.65 -9.07 10.69
N LEU A 23 18.81 -9.31 10.08
CA LEU A 23 18.93 -9.48 8.64
C LEU A 23 18.19 -10.73 8.16
N VAL A 24 18.32 -11.85 8.87
CA VAL A 24 17.58 -13.09 8.59
C VAL A 24 16.07 -12.85 8.72
N LYS A 25 15.63 -12.19 9.78
CA LYS A 25 14.23 -11.85 9.99
C LYS A 25 13.68 -10.97 8.85
N LEU A 26 14.44 -9.98 8.42
CA LEU A 26 14.09 -9.12 7.30
C LEU A 26 13.96 -9.91 6.00
N ALA A 27 14.91 -10.81 5.72
CA ALA A 27 14.88 -11.66 4.53
C ALA A 27 13.63 -12.57 4.51
N ILE A 28 13.28 -13.16 5.67
CA ILE A 28 12.06 -13.98 5.80
C ILE A 28 10.81 -13.13 5.53
N LEU A 29 10.70 -11.94 6.12
CA LEU A 29 9.56 -11.04 5.91
C LEU A 29 9.41 -10.62 4.45
N LEU A 30 10.53 -10.26 3.79
CA LEU A 30 10.52 -9.90 2.37
C LEU A 30 10.16 -11.07 1.47
N THR A 31 10.60 -12.30 1.81
CA THR A 31 10.25 -13.51 1.06
C THR A 31 8.76 -13.79 1.14
N ILE A 32 8.20 -13.76 2.36
CA ILE A 32 6.76 -13.94 2.56
C ILE A 32 5.99 -12.85 1.81
N LYS A 33 6.41 -11.58 1.94
CA LYS A 33 5.81 -10.48 1.15
C LYS A 33 5.88 -10.77 -0.34
N ALA A 34 7.02 -11.18 -0.88
CA ALA A 34 7.15 -11.44 -2.31
C ALA A 34 6.22 -12.56 -2.77
N VAL A 35 6.11 -13.66 -2.02
CA VAL A 35 5.20 -14.77 -2.36
C VAL A 35 3.73 -14.36 -2.28
N TRP A 36 3.33 -13.65 -1.22
CA TRP A 36 1.94 -13.25 -1.03
C TRP A 36 1.50 -12.09 -1.93
N PHE A 37 2.43 -11.25 -2.37
CA PHE A 37 2.16 -10.15 -3.30
C PHE A 37 2.58 -10.47 -4.75
N THR A 38 2.92 -11.74 -5.05
CA THR A 38 3.21 -12.16 -6.42
C THR A 38 1.95 -12.33 -7.26
N GLU A 39 0.81 -12.64 -6.63
CA GLU A 39 -0.48 -12.55 -7.31
C GLU A 39 -0.88 -11.08 -7.41
N PRO A 40 -1.30 -10.59 -8.59
CA PRO A 40 -1.79 -9.23 -8.75
C PRO A 40 -3.05 -9.07 -7.90
N THR A 41 -2.89 -8.55 -6.68
CA THR A 41 -4.00 -8.19 -5.78
C THR A 41 -4.77 -6.96 -6.27
N VAL A 42 -4.28 -6.33 -7.36
CA VAL A 42 -4.99 -5.31 -8.10
C VAL A 42 -5.74 -6.01 -9.23
N PRO A 43 -7.09 -6.05 -9.19
CA PRO A 43 -7.88 -6.50 -10.34
C PRO A 43 -7.49 -5.67 -11.56
N GLU A 44 -7.44 -6.24 -12.77
CA GLU A 44 -7.07 -5.51 -14.00
C GLU A 44 -7.79 -4.16 -14.16
N ASN A 45 -9.02 -4.04 -13.64
CA ASN A 45 -9.84 -2.84 -13.69
C ASN A 45 -10.03 -2.13 -12.33
N GLY A 46 -9.26 -2.51 -11.30
CA GLY A 46 -9.42 -2.00 -9.93
C GLY A 46 -9.16 -0.50 -9.82
N SER A 47 -8.11 -0.01 -10.46
CA SER A 47 -7.79 1.42 -10.54
C SER A 47 -8.87 2.20 -11.30
N ALA A 48 -9.35 1.66 -12.42
CA ALA A 48 -10.42 2.26 -13.23
C ALA A 48 -11.75 2.37 -12.46
N ARG A 49 -12.13 1.32 -11.71
CA ARG A 49 -13.35 1.31 -10.86
C ARG A 49 -13.25 2.25 -9.65
N VAL A 50 -12.04 2.51 -9.17
CA VAL A 50 -11.79 3.47 -8.07
C VAL A 50 -11.80 4.89 -8.61
N SER A 51 -11.18 5.15 -9.78
CA SER A 51 -11.27 6.47 -10.42
C SER A 51 -12.69 6.82 -10.82
N GLU A 52 -13.47 5.85 -11.31
CA GLU A 52 -14.87 6.05 -11.70
C GLU A 52 -15.76 6.39 -10.48
N ARG A 53 -15.47 5.81 -9.30
CA ARG A 53 -16.18 6.12 -8.05
C ARG A 53 -15.70 7.38 -7.34
N LEU A 54 -14.42 7.72 -7.43
CA LEU A 54 -13.82 8.86 -6.73
C LEU A 54 -13.94 10.17 -7.53
N LEU A 55 -13.76 10.12 -8.85
CA LEU A 55 -13.89 11.31 -9.71
C LEU A 55 -15.31 11.49 -10.23
N GLY A 56 -16.16 10.47 -10.08
CA GLY A 56 -17.45 10.39 -10.74
C GLY A 56 -17.27 10.25 -12.24
N THR A 57 -18.07 9.39 -12.87
CA THR A 57 -18.28 9.52 -14.30
C THR A 57 -18.76 10.96 -14.55
N PRO A 58 -18.15 11.75 -15.45
CA PRO A 58 -18.81 12.97 -15.89
C PRO A 58 -20.15 12.52 -16.47
N GLN A 59 -21.22 12.84 -15.75
CA GLN A 59 -22.57 12.67 -16.24
C GLN A 59 -22.74 13.64 -17.41
N THR A 60 -22.21 13.28 -18.57
CA THR A 60 -22.73 13.78 -19.84
C THR A 60 -24.00 12.98 -20.10
N ALA A 61 -25.04 13.24 -19.29
CA ALA A 61 -26.39 13.00 -19.72
C ALA A 61 -26.70 14.08 -20.77
N PRO A 62 -26.88 13.75 -22.05
CA PRO A 62 -27.48 14.70 -22.97
C PRO A 62 -28.89 14.98 -22.44
N ALA A 63 -29.27 16.26 -22.47
CA ALA A 63 -30.58 16.72 -22.07
C ALA A 63 -31.69 15.83 -22.69
N SER A 64 -32.57 15.31 -21.86
CA SER A 64 -33.93 14.99 -22.26
C SER A 64 -34.85 15.37 -21.10
N PRO A 65 -35.77 16.34 -21.31
CA PRO A 65 -36.74 16.77 -20.33
C PRO A 65 -37.89 15.75 -20.28
N ALA A 66 -38.74 15.86 -19.25
CA ALA A 66 -39.96 15.09 -19.01
C ALA A 66 -39.79 13.82 -18.15
N SER A 67 -39.98 14.02 -16.85
CA SER A 67 -41.16 13.51 -16.11
C SER A 67 -40.99 13.96 -14.64
N LEU A 68 -41.39 15.19 -14.26
CA LEU A 68 -42.74 15.47 -13.74
C LEU A 68 -43.75 14.36 -14.03
N ASN A 69 -44.13 13.64 -12.98
CA ASN A 69 -45.39 12.93 -12.73
C ASN A 69 -45.10 12.10 -11.47
N GLU A 70 -45.30 12.70 -10.31
CA GLU A 70 -46.49 12.53 -9.46
C GLU A 70 -46.45 11.24 -8.62
N GLU A 71 -46.72 11.43 -7.33
CA GLU A 71 -46.90 10.43 -6.28
C GLU A 71 -47.83 9.27 -6.67
N GLU A 72 -47.57 8.08 -6.13
CA GLU A 72 -48.59 7.25 -5.47
C GLU A 72 -47.95 6.16 -4.58
N PRO A 73 -48.03 6.25 -3.24
CA PRO A 73 -47.73 5.12 -2.35
C PRO A 73 -48.95 4.19 -2.23
N ARG A 74 -48.72 2.88 -2.40
CA ARG A 74 -49.69 1.81 -2.12
C ARG A 74 -49.71 1.41 -0.65
#